data_AF-A0AAV0N4P8-F1
#
_entry.id   AF-A0AAV0N4P8-F1
#
_cell.length_a   1.000
_cell.length_b   1.000
_cell.length_c   1.000
_cell.angle_alpha   90.00
_cell.angle_beta   90.00
_cell.angle_gamma   90.00
#
_symmetry.space_group_name_H-M   'P 1'
#
loop_
_entity.id
_entity.type
_entity.pdbx_description
1 polymer ?
#
loop_
_entity_poly.entity_id
_entity_poly.type
_entity_poly.pdbx_seq_one_letter_code
_entity_poly.pdbx_strand_id
1 'polypeptide(L)'
;MSSPFSSSSTTSSSIDPMAASSGSCVYYGPWEYDVFLCFRGETRGSFTSHVMAALSDKKIRTFIDTMLGKGESIAELLSVLKRSAVSVIIFSERFADSPWCLDEVATISRSMKEFGHRVIPVFYNVDPSEVDGDTGSYAAMIEKHSGGRYGDPKVKLKWRDALKEIVDKAGLTSHEIRLDSQLIKAIVDNVLKELINMSPSLEPKNLVGIDSRVWEVERLLDVNRSDDIRIVGLWGMPGIGKTTLARALYRRLTNLSKEDGYKHYFVPNINAKWKGQRDGLEGLQKELYSNLLSEQDQNITSRDLETSYRRARLFRLKVFIVLDDVEVLSQLESLLLGDVLNLTKLFALGSRIIVTTRNRKVLEVAMARIYHVEQLSPQESLRLFSMYSFRQETPPTSRRYQSVTAVGYCQGNPLALRVLGCTLFRKSESYWQSFLDGLRKNPKREIHDVLRRSYDELGGDEKRMFLDIACFFRRNYSKSHLIKMMACSYYSAYSRVEDLIDKALLICEHQSNIEVHDLLHEMAWNIISEESDLGNRSRLENAEDVRKLLTARKVHTTSQFRFHLTIVNHSFHAHLLIRERELQKA
;
A
#
# COMPACT_ATOMS: atom_id res chain seq x y z
N MET A 1 -48.85 30.64 -67.24
CA MET A 1 -48.79 29.61 -68.29
C MET A 1 -47.57 28.74 -68.04
N SER A 2 -47.67 27.43 -68.29
CA SER A 2 -46.55 26.49 -68.53
C SER A 2 -45.54 26.21 -67.41
N SER A 3 -45.79 25.15 -66.65
CA SER A 3 -44.79 24.08 -66.36
C SER A 3 -44.63 23.16 -67.59
N PRO A 4 -43.82 22.06 -67.58
CA PRO A 4 -42.76 21.59 -66.66
C PRO A 4 -41.37 21.66 -67.37
N PHE A 5 -40.25 20.96 -67.09
CA PHE A 5 -39.82 19.88 -66.15
C PHE A 5 -38.38 20.23 -65.64
N SER A 6 -37.58 19.47 -64.87
CA SER A 6 -37.29 18.03 -64.78
C SER A 6 -36.84 17.60 -63.35
N SER A 7 -36.52 16.32 -63.16
CA SER A 7 -36.48 15.59 -61.88
C SER A 7 -35.10 15.43 -61.21
N SER A 8 -35.06 15.39 -59.88
CA SER A 8 -34.46 14.27 -59.09
C SER A 8 -34.69 14.42 -57.58
N SER A 9 -34.93 13.28 -56.92
CA SER A 9 -34.92 13.10 -55.46
C SER A 9 -33.46 12.99 -54.96
N THR A 10 -33.10 12.99 -53.66
CA THR A 10 -33.73 12.24 -52.56
C THR A 10 -33.24 12.73 -51.18
N THR A 11 -34.20 12.92 -50.24
CA THR A 11 -34.16 12.78 -48.76
C THR A 11 -32.93 13.17 -47.91
N SER A 12 -33.24 13.93 -46.86
CA SER A 12 -32.43 14.29 -45.69
C SER A 12 -31.87 13.12 -44.87
N SER A 13 -30.61 13.22 -44.45
CA SER A 13 -30.04 12.46 -43.33
C SER A 13 -30.30 13.15 -41.98
N SER A 14 -30.76 12.39 -41.00
CA SER A 14 -31.03 12.87 -39.63
C SER A 14 -29.78 12.75 -38.75
N ILE A 15 -29.73 13.55 -37.68
CA ILE A 15 -28.57 13.69 -36.79
C ILE A 15 -28.45 12.48 -35.86
N ASP A 16 -27.27 11.83 -35.85
CA ASP A 16 -26.94 10.75 -34.92
C ASP A 16 -26.76 11.27 -33.46
N PRO A 17 -27.29 10.58 -32.45
CA PRO A 17 -27.01 10.90 -31.06
C PRO A 17 -25.61 10.44 -30.64
N MET A 18 -24.83 11.37 -30.07
CA MET A 18 -23.47 11.14 -29.55
C MET A 18 -23.38 9.92 -28.62
N ALA A 19 -22.43 9.03 -28.90
CA ALA A 19 -22.06 7.94 -28.01
C ALA A 19 -21.53 8.49 -26.67
N ALA A 20 -22.17 8.09 -25.56
CA ALA A 20 -21.67 8.39 -24.23
C ALA A 20 -20.32 7.70 -24.00
N SER A 21 -19.31 8.47 -23.58
CA SER A 21 -17.99 7.94 -23.25
C SER A 21 -18.07 7.07 -22.00
N SER A 22 -18.07 5.76 -22.17
CA SER A 22 -17.97 4.79 -21.07
C SER A 22 -16.63 4.97 -20.35
N GLY A 23 -16.68 5.52 -19.13
CA GLY A 23 -15.52 5.60 -18.26
C GLY A 23 -14.96 4.20 -18.00
N SER A 24 -13.74 3.95 -18.48
CA SER A 24 -13.06 2.65 -18.35
C SER A 24 -12.80 2.33 -16.88
N CYS A 25 -13.71 1.59 -16.27
CA CYS A 25 -13.51 0.99 -14.96
C CYS A 25 -12.49 -0.14 -15.12
N VAL A 26 -11.28 0.05 -14.59
CA VAL A 26 -10.18 -0.90 -14.75
C VAL A 26 -10.54 -2.22 -14.07
N TYR A 27 -10.86 -3.22 -14.88
CA TYR A 27 -11.21 -4.58 -14.47
C TYR A 27 -9.98 -5.32 -13.94
N TYR A 28 -10.12 -6.00 -12.79
CA TYR A 28 -9.05 -6.78 -12.16
C TYR A 28 -9.42 -8.25 -11.89
N GLY A 29 -10.52 -8.76 -12.46
CA GLY A 29 -10.93 -10.17 -12.37
C GLY A 29 -11.56 -10.67 -13.67
N PRO A 30 -11.65 -12.00 -13.87
CA PRO A 30 -12.22 -12.59 -15.10
C PRO A 30 -13.76 -12.61 -15.13
N TRP A 31 -14.42 -12.28 -14.02
CA TRP A 31 -15.88 -12.36 -13.88
C TRP A 31 -16.55 -10.98 -14.00
N GLU A 32 -17.70 -10.95 -14.68
CA GLU A 32 -18.53 -9.76 -14.84
C GLU A 32 -19.35 -9.45 -13.59
N TYR A 33 -19.76 -10.49 -12.87
CA TYR A 33 -20.46 -10.44 -11.60
C TYR A 33 -19.63 -11.14 -10.53
N ASP A 34 -19.65 -10.60 -9.33
CA ASP A 34 -18.99 -11.18 -8.17
C ASP A 34 -19.89 -12.25 -7.53
N VAL A 35 -21.21 -12.02 -7.52
CA VAL A 35 -22.21 -12.95 -6.96
C VAL A 35 -23.36 -13.17 -7.94
N PHE A 36 -23.79 -14.43 -8.10
CA PHE A 36 -25.10 -14.81 -8.62
C PHE A 36 -26.03 -15.12 -7.44
N LEU A 37 -27.13 -14.37 -7.29
CA LEU A 37 -28.05 -14.52 -6.16
C LEU A 37 -29.33 -15.27 -6.59
N CYS A 38 -29.44 -16.53 -6.19
CA CYS A 38 -30.57 -17.42 -6.42
C CYS A 38 -31.49 -17.42 -5.19
N PHE A 39 -32.78 -17.14 -5.35
CA PHE A 39 -33.74 -17.07 -4.25
C PHE A 39 -35.18 -17.15 -4.73
N ARG A 40 -36.10 -17.52 -3.83
CA ARG A 40 -37.53 -17.46 -4.11
C ARG A 40 -38.05 -16.04 -3.97
N GLY A 41 -38.76 -15.56 -5.00
CA GLY A 41 -39.32 -14.20 -5.06
C GLY A 41 -40.22 -13.75 -3.89
N GLU A 42 -40.67 -14.64 -2.99
CA GLU A 42 -41.38 -14.24 -1.76
C GLU A 42 -40.47 -13.55 -0.74
N THR A 43 -39.18 -13.91 -0.70
CA THR A 43 -38.16 -13.26 0.16
C THR A 43 -37.67 -11.92 -0.39
N ARG A 44 -38.07 -11.56 -1.63
CA ARG A 44 -37.57 -10.39 -2.37
C ARG A 44 -37.81 -9.08 -1.63
N GLY A 45 -38.98 -8.93 -1.00
CA GLY A 45 -39.38 -7.71 -0.29
C GLY A 45 -38.95 -7.66 1.18
N SER A 46 -38.28 -8.70 1.68
CA SER A 46 -37.86 -8.84 3.08
C SER A 46 -36.37 -9.15 3.14
N PHE A 47 -35.98 -10.33 3.65
CA PHE A 47 -34.61 -10.75 3.90
C PHE A 47 -33.67 -10.52 2.71
N THR A 48 -34.09 -10.91 1.49
CA THR A 48 -33.25 -10.80 0.29
C THR A 48 -33.00 -9.35 -0.12
N SER A 49 -33.93 -8.42 0.13
CA SER A 49 -33.69 -6.99 -0.11
C SER A 49 -32.55 -6.45 0.75
N HIS A 50 -32.45 -6.90 2.01
CA HIS A 50 -31.39 -6.52 2.92
C HIS A 50 -30.05 -7.20 2.58
N VAL A 51 -30.06 -8.45 2.10
CA VAL A 51 -28.86 -9.10 1.52
C VAL A 51 -28.35 -8.30 0.32
N MET A 52 -29.23 -7.94 -0.61
CA MET A 52 -28.87 -7.13 -1.79
C MET A 52 -28.29 -5.76 -1.40
N ALA A 53 -28.91 -5.07 -0.44
CA ALA A 53 -28.40 -3.79 0.07
C ALA A 53 -27.00 -3.96 0.69
N ALA A 54 -26.80 -4.95 1.56
CA ALA A 54 -25.52 -5.18 2.23
C ALA A 54 -24.39 -5.57 1.26
N LEU A 55 -24.69 -6.34 0.21
CA LEU A 55 -23.73 -6.62 -0.88
C LEU A 55 -23.40 -5.34 -1.67
N SER A 56 -24.40 -4.51 -1.97
CA SER A 56 -24.22 -3.24 -2.69
C SER A 56 -23.42 -2.19 -1.90
N ASP A 57 -23.63 -2.12 -0.58
CA ASP A 57 -22.86 -1.27 0.35
C ASP A 57 -21.37 -1.63 0.34
N LYS A 58 -21.05 -2.92 0.19
CA LYS A 58 -19.68 -3.44 0.02
C LYS A 58 -19.15 -3.34 -1.42
N LYS A 59 -19.93 -2.79 -2.35
CA LYS A 59 -19.60 -2.68 -3.79
C LYS A 59 -19.40 -4.03 -4.49
N ILE A 60 -20.10 -5.07 -4.04
CA ILE A 60 -20.09 -6.41 -4.64
C ILE A 60 -21.11 -6.44 -5.78
N ARG A 61 -20.65 -6.71 -7.01
CA ARG A 61 -21.48 -6.75 -8.21
C ARG A 61 -22.34 -8.01 -8.19
N THR A 62 -23.62 -7.86 -7.88
CA THR A 62 -24.54 -8.98 -7.69
C THR A 62 -25.48 -9.09 -8.89
N PHE A 63 -25.43 -10.21 -9.61
CA PHE A 63 -26.45 -10.60 -10.57
C PHE A 63 -27.67 -11.18 -9.83
N ILE A 64 -28.86 -10.86 -10.32
CA ILE A 64 -30.13 -11.31 -9.76
C ILE A 64 -31.00 -11.86 -10.89
N ASP A 65 -31.51 -13.08 -10.74
CA ASP A 65 -32.34 -13.80 -11.71
C ASP A 65 -33.57 -13.00 -12.22
N THR A 66 -34.07 -12.02 -11.46
CA THR A 66 -35.14 -11.12 -11.93
C THR A 66 -34.73 -10.19 -13.09
N MET A 67 -33.48 -10.25 -13.57
CA MET A 67 -33.02 -9.60 -14.80
C MET A 67 -33.06 -10.51 -16.03
N LEU A 68 -33.23 -11.83 -15.87
CA LEU A 68 -33.53 -12.74 -16.97
C LEU A 68 -35.03 -12.64 -17.29
N GLY A 69 -35.36 -12.51 -18.57
CA GLY A 69 -36.73 -12.41 -19.05
C GLY A 69 -37.56 -13.66 -18.74
N LYS A 70 -38.87 -13.49 -18.49
CA LYS A 70 -39.80 -14.62 -18.31
C LYS A 70 -39.83 -15.48 -19.58
N GLY A 71 -39.11 -16.61 -19.56
CA GLY A 71 -39.02 -17.55 -20.67
C GLY A 71 -37.61 -17.80 -21.21
N GLU A 72 -36.56 -17.21 -20.60
CA GLU A 72 -35.17 -17.49 -20.99
C GLU A 72 -34.76 -18.97 -20.76
N SER A 73 -33.66 -19.34 -21.41
CA SER A 73 -33.19 -20.72 -21.52
C SER A 73 -32.16 -21.10 -20.46
N ILE A 74 -32.03 -22.40 -20.20
CA ILE A 74 -30.97 -22.96 -19.34
C ILE A 74 -29.56 -22.60 -19.87
N ALA A 75 -29.43 -22.29 -21.17
CA ALA A 75 -28.16 -21.85 -21.77
C ALA A 75 -27.77 -20.42 -21.35
N GLU A 76 -28.74 -19.50 -21.23
CA GLU A 76 -28.50 -18.14 -20.74
C GLU A 76 -28.07 -18.16 -19.27
N LEU A 77 -28.77 -18.93 -18.42
CA LEU A 77 -28.39 -19.16 -17.03
C LEU A 77 -26.95 -19.71 -16.90
N LEU A 78 -26.60 -20.74 -17.69
CA LEU A 78 -25.22 -21.27 -17.74
C LEU A 78 -24.19 -20.21 -18.17
N SER A 79 -24.57 -19.29 -19.06
CA SER A 79 -23.69 -18.20 -19.50
C SER A 79 -23.43 -17.18 -18.38
N VAL A 80 -24.45 -16.86 -17.58
CA VAL A 80 -24.34 -15.93 -16.45
C VAL A 80 -23.56 -16.55 -15.30
N LEU A 81 -23.78 -17.83 -15.00
CA LEU A 81 -22.99 -18.55 -13.99
C LEU A 81 -21.50 -18.58 -14.35
N LYS A 82 -21.14 -18.81 -15.62
CA LYS A 82 -19.76 -18.70 -16.11
C LYS A 82 -19.16 -17.28 -16.03
N ARG A 83 -20.01 -16.25 -15.99
CA ARG A 83 -19.64 -14.83 -15.81
C ARG A 83 -19.70 -14.37 -14.34
N SER A 84 -20.02 -15.27 -13.41
CA SER A 84 -20.17 -15.01 -11.97
C SER A 84 -19.10 -15.75 -11.17
N ALA A 85 -18.59 -15.16 -10.08
CA ALA A 85 -17.54 -15.80 -9.27
C ALA A 85 -18.08 -16.81 -8.23
N VAL A 86 -19.18 -16.44 -7.54
CA VAL A 86 -19.81 -17.23 -6.47
C VAL A 86 -21.33 -17.25 -6.68
N SER A 87 -22.01 -18.36 -6.41
CA SER A 87 -23.47 -18.38 -6.24
C SER A 87 -23.86 -18.39 -4.77
N VAL A 88 -24.78 -17.53 -4.37
CA VAL A 88 -25.48 -17.58 -3.08
C VAL A 88 -26.89 -18.08 -3.33
N ILE A 89 -27.31 -19.14 -2.62
CA ILE A 89 -28.65 -19.73 -2.77
C ILE A 89 -29.41 -19.55 -1.46
N ILE A 90 -30.50 -18.79 -1.48
CA ILE A 90 -31.38 -18.57 -0.32
C ILE A 90 -32.56 -19.54 -0.41
N PHE A 91 -32.41 -20.69 0.25
CA PHE A 91 -33.47 -21.64 0.51
C PHE A 91 -34.46 -21.04 1.52
N SER A 92 -35.75 -21.25 1.26
CA SER A 92 -36.89 -20.67 1.97
C SER A 92 -38.10 -21.58 1.79
N GLU A 93 -39.08 -21.48 2.69
CA GLU A 93 -40.23 -22.40 2.77
C GLU A 93 -40.87 -22.73 1.41
N ARG A 94 -41.08 -21.76 0.50
CA ARG A 94 -41.68 -22.02 -0.84
C ARG A 94 -40.69 -21.96 -2.00
N PHE A 95 -39.41 -22.25 -1.75
CA PHE A 95 -38.41 -22.27 -2.82
C PHE A 95 -38.71 -23.33 -3.88
N ALA A 96 -39.03 -24.56 -3.45
CA ALA A 96 -39.32 -25.68 -4.35
C ALA A 96 -40.69 -25.61 -5.05
N ASP A 97 -41.58 -24.67 -4.69
CA ASP A 97 -42.80 -24.38 -5.47
C ASP A 97 -42.49 -23.79 -6.87
N SER A 98 -41.24 -23.38 -7.13
CA SER A 98 -40.79 -22.84 -8.41
C SER A 98 -39.93 -23.86 -9.18
N PRO A 99 -40.42 -24.45 -10.29
CA PRO A 99 -39.61 -25.30 -11.15
C PRO A 99 -38.36 -24.60 -11.70
N TRP A 100 -38.43 -23.27 -11.87
CA TRP A 100 -37.30 -22.45 -12.29
C TRP A 100 -36.19 -22.44 -11.24
N CYS A 101 -36.54 -22.24 -9.96
CA CYS A 101 -35.55 -22.22 -8.87
C CYS A 101 -34.90 -23.60 -8.66
N LEU A 102 -35.63 -24.69 -8.93
CA LEU A 102 -35.07 -26.05 -8.92
C LEU A 102 -34.13 -26.30 -10.12
N ASP A 103 -34.45 -25.76 -11.30
CA ASP A 103 -33.54 -25.77 -12.45
C ASP A 103 -32.31 -24.86 -12.27
N GLU A 104 -32.44 -23.75 -11.55
CA GLU A 104 -31.30 -22.92 -11.13
C GLU A 104 -30.34 -23.73 -10.26
N VAL A 105 -30.84 -24.31 -9.16
CA VAL A 105 -30.07 -25.20 -8.27
C VAL A 105 -29.39 -26.32 -9.05
N ALA A 106 -30.12 -27.02 -9.92
CA ALA A 106 -29.56 -28.11 -10.72
C ALA A 106 -28.59 -27.65 -11.82
N THR A 107 -28.58 -26.37 -12.18
CA THR A 107 -27.60 -25.79 -13.11
C THR A 107 -26.37 -25.30 -12.36
N ILE A 108 -26.54 -24.71 -11.17
CA ILE A 108 -25.45 -24.35 -10.26
C ILE A 108 -24.67 -25.59 -9.83
N SER A 109 -25.34 -26.69 -9.44
CA SER A 109 -24.69 -27.95 -9.07
C SER A 109 -23.89 -28.55 -10.22
N ARG A 110 -24.38 -28.42 -11.47
CA ARG A 110 -23.60 -28.79 -12.66
C ARG A 110 -22.36 -27.91 -12.82
N SER A 111 -22.50 -26.58 -12.78
CA SER A 111 -21.37 -25.65 -12.92
C SER A 111 -20.32 -25.83 -11.82
N MET A 112 -20.75 -26.21 -10.62
CA MET A 112 -19.91 -26.56 -9.48
C MET A 112 -19.08 -27.82 -9.75
N LYS A 113 -19.69 -28.88 -10.30
CA LYS A 113 -18.99 -30.12 -10.74
C LYS A 113 -18.04 -29.90 -11.93
N GLU A 114 -18.49 -29.18 -12.96
CA GLU A 114 -17.77 -29.05 -14.23
C GLU A 114 -16.68 -27.98 -14.21
N PHE A 115 -16.89 -26.86 -13.50
CA PHE A 115 -16.01 -25.68 -13.54
C PHE A 115 -15.48 -25.25 -12.17
N GLY A 116 -15.77 -26.00 -11.10
CA GLY A 116 -15.33 -25.67 -9.74
C GLY A 116 -16.04 -24.46 -9.12
N HIS A 117 -17.22 -24.10 -9.64
CA HIS A 117 -17.99 -22.93 -9.21
C HIS A 117 -18.26 -22.92 -7.70
N ARG A 118 -18.07 -21.76 -7.04
CA ARG A 118 -18.27 -21.62 -5.60
C ARG A 118 -19.75 -21.39 -5.27
N VAL A 119 -20.23 -22.06 -4.22
CA VAL A 119 -21.64 -22.05 -3.81
C VAL A 119 -21.71 -21.88 -2.30
N ILE A 120 -22.53 -20.92 -1.85
CA ILE A 120 -22.84 -20.66 -0.43
C ILE A 120 -24.35 -20.89 -0.24
N PRO A 121 -24.77 -22.02 0.34
CA PRO A 121 -26.17 -22.25 0.68
C PRO A 121 -26.56 -21.47 1.95
N VAL A 122 -27.77 -20.90 1.95
CA VAL A 122 -28.38 -20.16 3.05
C VAL A 122 -29.76 -20.74 3.31
N PHE A 123 -29.99 -21.19 4.53
CA PHE A 123 -31.23 -21.82 4.99
C PHE A 123 -32.03 -20.82 5.83
N TYR A 124 -32.98 -20.13 5.20
CA TYR A 124 -33.77 -19.07 5.80
C TYR A 124 -35.19 -19.54 6.13
N ASN A 125 -35.46 -19.71 7.43
CA ASN A 125 -36.69 -20.29 8.00
C ASN A 125 -37.04 -21.68 7.41
N VAL A 126 -36.02 -22.50 7.17
CA VAL A 126 -36.13 -23.89 6.70
C VAL A 126 -34.97 -24.69 7.29
N ASP A 127 -35.23 -25.94 7.69
CA ASP A 127 -34.19 -26.87 8.15
C ASP A 127 -33.44 -27.47 6.94
N PRO A 128 -32.09 -27.56 6.95
CA PRO A 128 -31.34 -28.19 5.87
C PRO A 128 -31.81 -29.61 5.52
N SER A 129 -32.29 -30.38 6.50
CA SER A 129 -32.81 -31.74 6.29
C SER A 129 -34.13 -31.80 5.53
N GLU A 130 -34.91 -30.71 5.51
CA GLU A 130 -36.09 -30.61 4.63
C GLU A 130 -35.75 -30.20 3.19
N VAL A 131 -34.54 -29.68 2.95
CA VAL A 131 -34.11 -29.17 1.65
C VAL A 131 -33.49 -30.25 0.76
N ASP A 132 -33.06 -31.38 1.31
CA ASP A 132 -32.36 -32.46 0.57
C ASP A 132 -33.18 -33.06 -0.59
N GLY A 133 -34.51 -32.90 -0.56
CA GLY A 133 -35.43 -33.32 -1.60
C GLY A 133 -35.90 -34.78 -1.49
N ASP A 134 -35.33 -35.55 -0.55
CA ASP A 134 -35.70 -36.95 -0.29
C ASP A 134 -36.88 -37.03 0.69
N THR A 135 -36.97 -36.12 1.67
CA THR A 135 -38.07 -36.08 2.66
C THR A 135 -38.62 -34.67 2.89
N GLY A 136 -39.62 -34.53 3.78
CA GLY A 136 -40.11 -33.23 4.24
C GLY A 136 -40.88 -32.40 3.20
N SER A 137 -40.85 -31.07 3.40
CA SER A 137 -41.65 -30.10 2.66
C SER A 137 -41.23 -29.97 1.19
N TYR A 138 -39.92 -29.93 0.89
CA TYR A 138 -39.44 -29.80 -0.50
C TYR A 138 -39.75 -31.05 -1.32
N ALA A 139 -39.62 -32.26 -0.75
CA ALA A 139 -39.98 -33.49 -1.46
C ALA A 139 -41.45 -33.48 -1.92
N ALA A 140 -42.36 -32.98 -1.08
CA ALA A 140 -43.76 -32.80 -1.44
C ALA A 140 -44.00 -31.71 -2.49
N MET A 141 -43.23 -30.61 -2.49
CA MET A 141 -43.30 -29.56 -3.52
C MET A 141 -42.77 -30.06 -4.87
N ILE A 142 -41.65 -30.80 -4.87
CA ILE A 142 -41.09 -31.44 -6.07
C ILE A 142 -42.11 -32.37 -6.70
N GLU A 143 -42.82 -33.19 -5.91
CA GLU A 143 -43.78 -34.14 -6.49
C GLU A 143 -45.05 -33.48 -7.07
N LYS A 144 -45.49 -32.34 -6.52
CA LYS A 144 -46.63 -31.57 -7.06
C LYS A 144 -46.42 -31.11 -8.52
N HIS A 145 -45.17 -30.99 -8.98
CA HIS A 145 -44.88 -30.61 -10.37
C HIS A 145 -45.21 -31.76 -11.33
N SER A 146 -46.35 -31.65 -12.01
CA SER A 146 -46.84 -32.63 -12.99
C SER A 146 -46.98 -32.08 -14.42
N GLY A 147 -46.81 -30.77 -14.61
CA GLY A 147 -47.03 -30.09 -15.88
C GLY A 147 -45.82 -30.12 -16.83
N GLY A 148 -46.04 -30.55 -18.07
CA GLY A 148 -45.03 -30.50 -19.15
C GLY A 148 -43.74 -31.24 -18.80
N ARG A 149 -42.59 -30.65 -19.12
CA ARG A 149 -41.26 -31.26 -18.84
C ARG A 149 -40.97 -31.49 -17.35
N TYR A 150 -41.69 -30.83 -16.45
CA TYR A 150 -41.48 -30.93 -15.00
C TYR A 150 -42.13 -32.17 -14.38
N GLY A 151 -43.04 -32.83 -15.10
CA GLY A 151 -43.58 -34.13 -14.71
C GLY A 151 -42.65 -35.32 -14.99
N ASP A 152 -41.54 -35.14 -15.74
CA ASP A 152 -40.59 -36.21 -16.04
C ASP A 152 -39.85 -36.66 -14.76
N PRO A 153 -39.93 -37.94 -14.37
CA PRO A 153 -39.18 -38.48 -13.23
C PRO A 153 -37.68 -38.21 -13.28
N LYS A 154 -37.07 -38.13 -14.47
CA LYS A 154 -35.64 -37.79 -14.64
C LYS A 154 -35.32 -36.35 -14.26
N VAL A 155 -36.24 -35.41 -14.50
CA VAL A 155 -36.08 -34.01 -14.12
C VAL A 155 -36.21 -33.87 -12.60
N LYS A 156 -37.21 -34.54 -11.99
CA LYS A 156 -37.37 -34.60 -10.53
C LYS A 156 -36.16 -35.23 -9.84
N LEU A 157 -35.63 -36.34 -10.36
CA LEU A 157 -34.41 -36.97 -9.84
C LEU A 157 -33.20 -36.02 -9.91
N LYS A 158 -32.99 -35.37 -11.06
CA LYS A 158 -31.93 -34.36 -11.23
C LYS A 158 -32.04 -33.20 -10.23
N TRP A 159 -33.25 -32.79 -9.86
CA TRP A 159 -33.47 -31.76 -8.83
C TRP A 159 -33.10 -32.26 -7.43
N ARG A 160 -33.51 -33.49 -7.05
CA ARG A 160 -33.11 -34.13 -5.78
C ARG A 160 -31.59 -34.25 -5.67
N ASP A 161 -30.94 -34.83 -6.69
CA ASP A 161 -29.48 -35.01 -6.72
C ASP A 161 -28.72 -33.68 -6.52
N ALA A 162 -29.22 -32.60 -7.10
CA ALA A 162 -28.62 -31.27 -7.00
C ALA A 162 -28.89 -30.57 -5.67
N LEU A 163 -30.09 -30.72 -5.10
CA LEU A 163 -30.43 -30.20 -3.78
C LEU A 163 -29.53 -30.86 -2.73
N LYS A 164 -29.50 -32.19 -2.71
CA LYS A 164 -28.66 -33.00 -1.81
C LYS A 164 -27.19 -32.59 -1.84
N GLU A 165 -26.62 -32.49 -3.05
CA GLU A 165 -25.22 -32.08 -3.25
C GLU A 165 -24.90 -30.66 -2.73
N ILE A 166 -25.88 -29.75 -2.75
CA ILE A 166 -25.73 -28.38 -2.23
C ILE A 166 -26.00 -28.34 -0.71
N VAL A 167 -26.91 -29.17 -0.19
CA VAL A 167 -27.20 -29.30 1.26
C VAL A 167 -26.02 -29.91 2.01
N ASP A 168 -25.31 -30.87 1.41
CA ASP A 168 -24.09 -31.49 1.97
C ASP A 168 -22.93 -30.48 2.16
N LYS A 169 -23.06 -29.23 1.69
CA LYS A 169 -22.08 -28.16 1.91
C LYS A 169 -22.37 -27.36 3.17
N ALA A 170 -21.30 -26.92 3.83
CA ALA A 170 -21.38 -25.97 4.93
C ALA A 170 -22.10 -24.68 4.50
N GLY A 171 -23.34 -24.51 4.97
CA GLY A 171 -24.19 -23.35 4.73
C GLY A 171 -24.35 -22.48 5.96
N LEU A 172 -25.15 -21.42 5.82
CA LEU A 172 -25.57 -20.57 6.94
C LEU A 172 -27.06 -20.80 7.22
N THR A 173 -27.43 -21.07 8.47
CA THR A 173 -28.84 -21.28 8.85
C THR A 173 -29.34 -20.22 9.83
N SER A 174 -30.56 -19.76 9.58
CA SER A 174 -31.33 -18.87 10.48
C SER A 174 -31.67 -19.51 11.83
N HIS A 175 -31.65 -20.85 11.94
CA HIS A 175 -31.86 -21.54 13.21
C HIS A 175 -30.68 -21.36 14.19
N GLU A 176 -29.45 -21.30 13.66
CA GLU A 176 -28.23 -20.98 14.42
C GLU A 176 -28.06 -19.46 14.56
N ILE A 177 -28.14 -18.72 13.45
CA ILE A 177 -27.98 -17.26 13.43
C ILE A 177 -29.35 -16.59 13.39
N ARG A 178 -30.02 -16.56 14.56
CA ARG A 178 -31.42 -16.12 14.74
C ARG A 178 -31.71 -14.64 14.44
N LEU A 179 -30.68 -13.81 14.25
CA LEU A 179 -30.83 -12.39 13.94
C LEU A 179 -30.48 -12.17 12.47
N ASP A 180 -31.48 -11.78 11.66
CA ASP A 180 -31.31 -11.50 10.22
C ASP A 180 -30.10 -10.61 9.94
N SER A 181 -29.89 -9.54 10.73
CA SER A 181 -28.76 -8.64 10.57
C SER A 181 -27.39 -9.33 10.75
N GLN A 182 -27.30 -10.34 11.61
CA GLN A 182 -26.09 -11.15 11.80
C GLN A 182 -25.95 -12.18 10.69
N LEU A 183 -27.06 -12.81 10.25
CA LEU A 183 -27.06 -13.77 9.14
C LEU A 183 -26.66 -13.09 7.83
N ILE A 184 -27.22 -11.91 7.52
CA ILE A 184 -26.84 -11.07 6.37
C ILE A 184 -25.36 -10.70 6.44
N LYS A 185 -24.86 -10.30 7.61
CA LYS A 185 -23.43 -10.01 7.78
C LYS A 185 -22.58 -11.24 7.47
N ALA A 186 -22.94 -12.42 8.00
CA ALA A 186 -22.24 -13.67 7.74
C ALA A 186 -22.25 -14.08 6.26
N ILE A 187 -23.36 -13.85 5.54
CA ILE A 187 -23.45 -14.07 4.08
C ILE A 187 -22.44 -13.17 3.35
N VAL A 188 -22.43 -11.88 3.66
CA VAL A 188 -21.52 -10.89 3.03
C VAL A 188 -20.06 -11.19 3.35
N ASP A 189 -19.74 -11.55 4.60
CA ASP A 189 -18.38 -11.89 5.03
C ASP A 189 -17.91 -13.20 4.37
N ASN A 190 -18.77 -14.23 4.21
CA ASN A 190 -18.45 -15.45 3.47
C ASN A 190 -18.25 -15.21 1.97
N VAL A 191 -19.09 -14.37 1.34
CA VAL A 191 -18.92 -13.95 -0.06
C VAL A 191 -17.57 -13.26 -0.25
N LEU A 192 -17.23 -12.27 0.60
CA LEU A 192 -15.95 -11.58 0.55
C LEU A 192 -14.77 -12.54 0.74
N LYS A 193 -14.90 -13.52 1.64
CA LYS A 193 -13.88 -14.55 1.86
C LYS A 193 -13.61 -15.37 0.60
N GLU A 194 -14.65 -15.88 -0.07
CA GLU A 194 -14.47 -16.63 -1.33
C GLU A 194 -13.89 -15.75 -2.45
N LEU A 195 -14.39 -14.51 -2.63
CA LEU A 195 -13.86 -13.58 -3.63
C LEU A 195 -12.37 -13.25 -3.40
N ILE A 196 -11.96 -13.06 -2.15
CA ILE A 196 -10.56 -12.82 -1.78
C ILE A 196 -9.71 -14.09 -2.01
N ASN A 197 -10.21 -15.27 -1.63
CA ASN A 197 -9.51 -16.54 -1.82
C ASN A 197 -9.28 -16.87 -3.31
N MET A 198 -10.21 -16.50 -4.18
CA MET A 198 -10.08 -16.68 -5.63
C MET A 198 -9.32 -15.54 -6.33
N SER A 199 -9.07 -14.42 -5.65
CA SER A 199 -8.31 -13.31 -6.22
C SER A 199 -6.82 -13.66 -6.32
N PRO A 200 -6.14 -13.40 -7.45
CA PRO A 200 -4.71 -13.61 -7.55
C PRO A 200 -3.98 -12.72 -6.53
N SER A 201 -3.08 -13.30 -5.73
CA SER A 201 -2.34 -12.56 -4.72
C SER A 201 -1.60 -11.36 -5.31
N LEU A 202 -2.08 -10.15 -4.97
CA LEU A 202 -1.46 -8.85 -5.24
C LEU A 202 -0.26 -8.57 -4.30
N GLU A 203 0.27 -9.59 -3.65
CA GLU A 203 1.48 -9.44 -2.86
C GLU A 203 2.66 -9.03 -3.77
N PRO A 204 3.44 -8.02 -3.38
CA PRO A 204 4.70 -7.74 -4.04
C PRO A 204 5.61 -8.96 -3.82
N LYS A 205 5.72 -9.81 -4.84
CA LYS A 205 6.42 -11.12 -4.82
C LYS A 205 7.92 -11.07 -4.46
N ASN A 206 8.45 -9.90 -4.09
CA ASN A 206 9.85 -9.60 -3.85
C ASN A 206 10.07 -8.98 -2.45
N LEU A 207 9.30 -9.38 -1.42
CA LEU A 207 9.57 -8.99 -0.04
C LEU A 207 10.64 -9.92 0.55
N VAL A 208 11.89 -9.45 0.59
CA VAL A 208 13.02 -10.20 1.15
C VAL A 208 13.30 -9.72 2.57
N GLY A 209 13.45 -10.66 3.52
CA GLY A 209 13.83 -10.35 4.90
C GLY A 209 12.77 -9.67 5.75
N ILE A 210 11.52 -9.59 5.28
CA ILE A 210 10.50 -8.78 5.94
C ILE A 210 9.92 -9.47 7.18
N ASP A 211 9.83 -10.80 7.21
CA ASP A 211 9.08 -11.54 8.23
C ASP A 211 9.68 -11.42 9.64
N SER A 212 11.01 -11.43 9.76
CA SER A 212 11.71 -11.17 11.03
C SER A 212 11.43 -9.75 11.53
N ARG A 213 11.60 -8.75 10.66
CA ARG A 213 11.37 -7.33 10.95
C ARG A 213 9.89 -7.06 11.31
N VAL A 214 8.95 -7.76 10.66
CA VAL A 214 7.52 -7.77 11.01
C VAL A 214 7.31 -8.34 12.41
N TRP A 215 7.85 -9.51 12.72
CA TRP A 215 7.73 -10.14 14.03
C TRP A 215 8.29 -9.27 15.18
N GLU A 216 9.43 -8.61 14.96
CA GLU A 216 10.04 -7.70 15.93
C GLU A 216 9.15 -6.48 16.21
N VAL A 217 8.56 -5.88 15.18
CA VAL A 217 7.62 -4.75 15.33
C VAL A 217 6.28 -5.20 15.92
N GLU A 218 5.77 -6.39 15.57
CA GLU A 218 4.59 -6.99 16.21
C GLU A 218 4.80 -7.17 17.72
N ARG A 219 6.01 -7.55 18.15
CA ARG A 219 6.39 -7.62 19.57
C ARG A 219 6.49 -6.24 20.24
N LEU A 220 6.81 -5.17 19.51
CA LEU A 220 6.81 -3.80 20.04
C LEU A 220 5.39 -3.23 20.15
N LEU A 221 4.51 -3.55 19.21
CA LEU A 221 3.08 -3.25 19.28
C LEU A 221 2.44 -4.03 20.43
N ASP A 222 2.76 -5.32 20.52
CA ASP A 222 2.26 -6.25 21.52
C ASP A 222 0.72 -6.13 21.65
N VAL A 223 0.06 -6.50 20.55
CA VAL A 223 -1.38 -6.36 20.31
C VAL A 223 -2.22 -7.21 21.26
N ASN A 224 -1.66 -8.34 21.76
CA ASN A 224 -2.42 -9.39 22.44
C ASN A 224 -2.14 -9.52 23.94
N ARG A 225 -1.19 -8.76 24.54
CA ARG A 225 -0.85 -8.89 25.98
C ARG A 225 -1.10 -7.61 26.80
N SER A 226 -1.58 -6.54 26.18
CA SER A 226 -1.73 -5.25 26.82
C SER A 226 -2.88 -4.44 26.21
N ASP A 227 -3.67 -3.80 27.05
CA ASP A 227 -4.77 -2.92 26.62
C ASP A 227 -4.41 -1.43 26.79
N ASP A 228 -3.13 -1.07 26.88
CA ASP A 228 -2.66 0.31 26.74
C ASP A 228 -2.79 0.82 25.28
N ILE A 229 -2.59 2.12 25.06
CA ILE A 229 -2.47 2.70 23.72
C ILE A 229 -1.00 2.85 23.37
N ARG A 230 -0.57 2.44 22.17
CA ARG A 230 0.85 2.45 21.78
C ARG A 230 1.11 3.05 20.41
N ILE A 231 2.11 3.91 20.35
CA ILE A 231 2.78 4.30 19.11
C ILE A 231 4.08 3.49 18.96
N VAL A 232 4.27 2.88 17.80
CA VAL A 232 5.55 2.31 17.36
C VAL A 232 6.06 3.09 16.16
N GLY A 233 7.26 3.65 16.28
CA GLY A 233 7.85 4.51 15.26
C GLY A 233 8.90 3.77 14.45
N LEU A 234 8.70 3.64 13.13
CA LEU A 234 9.70 3.13 12.20
C LEU A 234 10.58 4.27 11.70
N TRP A 235 11.85 4.26 12.06
CA TRP A 235 12.83 5.31 11.73
C TRP A 235 14.03 4.74 10.96
N GLY A 236 14.72 5.59 10.19
CA GLY A 236 15.91 5.21 9.41
C GLY A 236 16.02 5.98 8.08
N MET A 237 17.05 5.67 7.29
CA MET A 237 17.41 6.39 6.05
C MET A 237 16.29 6.39 4.97
N PRO A 238 16.24 7.37 4.05
CA PRO A 238 15.38 7.27 2.86
C PRO A 238 15.66 5.99 2.03
N GLY A 239 14.61 5.42 1.44
CA GLY A 239 14.70 4.19 0.64
C GLY A 239 14.87 2.87 1.43
N ILE A 240 15.14 2.92 2.75
CA ILE A 240 15.46 1.74 3.58
C ILE A 240 14.31 0.72 3.77
N GLY A 241 13.09 1.06 3.36
CA GLY A 241 11.94 0.15 3.38
C GLY A 241 10.91 0.35 4.49
N LYS A 242 10.98 1.42 5.28
CA LYS A 242 10.00 1.76 6.36
C LYS A 242 8.54 1.59 5.93
N THR A 243 8.13 2.25 4.84
CA THR A 243 6.79 2.17 4.23
C THR A 243 6.41 0.75 3.82
N THR A 244 7.37 -0.05 3.35
CA THR A 244 7.16 -1.45 2.96
C THR A 244 6.89 -2.32 4.19
N LEU A 245 7.68 -2.15 5.26
CA LEU A 245 7.49 -2.83 6.54
C LEU A 245 6.13 -2.45 7.18
N ALA A 246 5.80 -1.17 7.24
CA ALA A 246 4.52 -0.69 7.74
C ALA A 246 3.32 -1.24 6.95
N ARG A 247 3.45 -1.40 5.62
CA ARG A 247 2.42 -1.99 4.77
C ARG A 247 2.29 -3.50 4.94
N ALA A 248 3.38 -4.21 5.19
CA ALA A 248 3.35 -5.64 5.53
C ALA A 248 2.63 -5.87 6.86
N LEU A 249 3.01 -5.11 7.90
CA LEU A 249 2.35 -5.08 9.21
C LEU A 249 0.85 -4.75 9.07
N TYR A 250 0.50 -3.73 8.28
CA TYR A 250 -0.90 -3.36 8.06
C TYR A 250 -1.73 -4.52 7.51
N ARG A 251 -1.25 -5.19 6.45
CA ARG A 251 -1.96 -6.32 5.83
C ARG A 251 -2.11 -7.50 6.80
N ARG A 252 -1.03 -7.84 7.51
CA ARG A 252 -1.00 -8.97 8.44
C ARG A 252 -1.92 -8.74 9.64
N LEU A 253 -1.80 -7.59 10.32
CA LEU A 253 -2.61 -7.28 11.49
C LEU A 253 -4.08 -7.03 11.12
N THR A 254 -4.38 -6.32 10.03
CA THR A 254 -5.77 -6.16 9.53
C THR A 254 -6.43 -7.49 9.15
N ASN A 255 -5.67 -8.55 8.87
CA ASN A 255 -6.20 -9.88 8.66
C ASN A 255 -6.45 -10.65 9.96
N LEU A 256 -5.60 -10.46 10.98
CA LEU A 256 -5.72 -11.12 12.28
C LEU A 256 -6.84 -10.54 13.14
N SER A 257 -6.93 -9.20 13.24
CA SER A 257 -7.87 -8.53 14.16
C SER A 257 -9.25 -8.20 13.57
N LYS A 258 -9.68 -8.94 12.53
CA LYS A 258 -11.03 -8.77 11.94
C LYS A 258 -12.14 -9.12 12.92
N GLU A 259 -11.86 -10.07 13.82
CA GLU A 259 -12.79 -10.59 14.81
C GLU A 259 -12.75 -9.75 16.12
N ASP A 260 -11.62 -9.11 16.40
CA ASP A 260 -11.37 -8.26 17.59
C ASP A 260 -12.00 -6.85 17.52
N GLY A 261 -12.78 -6.54 16.46
CA GLY A 261 -13.51 -5.28 16.33
C GLY A 261 -12.66 -4.03 16.05
N TYR A 262 -11.38 -4.18 15.70
CA TYR A 262 -10.51 -3.05 15.37
C TYR A 262 -10.99 -2.30 14.11
N LYS A 263 -10.85 -0.97 14.12
CA LYS A 263 -10.94 -0.13 12.92
C LYS A 263 -9.53 0.10 12.36
N HIS A 264 -9.37 -0.19 11.07
CA HIS A 264 -8.10 -0.16 10.37
C HIS A 264 -8.02 1.01 9.40
N TYR A 265 -6.90 1.75 9.41
CA TYR A 265 -6.62 2.71 8.35
C TYR A 265 -5.12 2.91 8.07
N PHE A 266 -4.76 3.07 6.80
CA PHE A 266 -3.40 3.38 6.35
C PHE A 266 -3.43 4.73 5.63
N VAL A 267 -2.73 5.73 6.16
CA VAL A 267 -2.59 7.07 5.58
C VAL A 267 -1.23 7.14 4.84
N PRO A 268 -1.19 7.08 3.50
CA PRO A 268 0.06 7.07 2.74
C PRO A 268 0.62 8.48 2.49
N ASN A 269 1.95 8.61 2.53
CA ASN A 269 2.72 9.79 2.09
C ASN A 269 2.24 11.14 2.69
N ILE A 270 2.13 11.21 4.02
CA ILE A 270 1.58 12.37 4.75
C ILE A 270 2.33 13.66 4.40
N ASN A 271 3.66 13.68 4.49
CA ASN A 271 4.48 14.88 4.21
C ASN A 271 4.25 15.42 2.77
N ALA A 272 4.07 14.53 1.79
CA ALA A 272 3.79 14.93 0.41
C ALA A 272 2.36 15.48 0.23
N LYS A 273 1.34 14.80 0.78
CA LYS A 273 -0.05 15.27 0.75
C LYS A 273 -0.20 16.62 1.46
N TRP A 274 0.45 16.78 2.62
CA TRP A 274 0.45 18.00 3.43
C TRP A 274 0.98 19.22 2.67
N LYS A 275 2.12 19.08 1.97
CA LYS A 275 2.76 20.19 1.24
C LYS A 275 2.10 20.49 -0.11
N GLY A 276 1.36 19.55 -0.69
CA GLY A 276 0.90 19.61 -2.08
C GLY A 276 -0.54 20.10 -2.31
N GLN A 277 -1.36 20.26 -1.26
CA GLN A 277 -2.78 20.60 -1.38
C GLN A 277 -3.11 21.91 -0.64
N ARG A 278 -4.04 22.71 -1.20
CA ARG A 278 -4.52 23.95 -0.56
C ARG A 278 -5.12 23.70 0.83
N ASP A 279 -5.79 22.56 0.99
CA ASP A 279 -6.48 22.15 2.22
C ASP A 279 -5.84 20.87 2.84
N GLY A 280 -4.53 20.65 2.61
CA GLY A 280 -3.88 19.34 2.79
C GLY A 280 -4.01 18.70 4.18
N LEU A 281 -4.04 19.49 5.25
CA LEU A 281 -4.32 18.99 6.60
C LEU A 281 -5.78 18.53 6.75
N GLU A 282 -6.74 19.39 6.41
CA GLU A 282 -8.18 19.10 6.60
C GLU A 282 -8.61 17.92 5.72
N GLY A 283 -8.08 17.83 4.49
CA GLY A 283 -8.27 16.70 3.60
C GLY A 283 -7.79 15.37 4.21
N LEU A 284 -6.58 15.37 4.81
CA LEU A 284 -6.03 14.18 5.48
C LEU A 284 -6.79 13.80 6.76
N GLN A 285 -7.18 14.77 7.59
CA GLN A 285 -8.02 14.52 8.77
C GLN A 285 -9.36 13.89 8.34
N LYS A 286 -10.05 14.52 7.40
CA LYS A 286 -11.32 14.05 6.84
C LYS A 286 -11.19 12.64 6.24
N GLU A 287 -10.13 12.37 5.48
CA GLU A 287 -9.80 11.04 4.94
C GLU A 287 -9.66 10.01 6.08
N LEU A 288 -8.89 10.30 7.12
CA LEU A 288 -8.70 9.41 8.28
C LEU A 288 -10.02 9.16 9.04
N TYR A 289 -10.72 10.22 9.44
CA TYR A 289 -11.86 10.11 10.35
C TYR A 289 -13.13 9.57 9.69
N SER A 290 -13.40 9.93 8.43
CA SER A 290 -14.52 9.35 7.66
C SER A 290 -14.41 7.82 7.57
N ASN A 291 -13.20 7.30 7.30
CA ASN A 291 -12.95 5.87 7.21
C ASN A 291 -13.05 5.17 8.58
N LEU A 292 -12.45 5.73 9.64
CA LEU A 292 -12.53 5.17 11.01
C LEU A 292 -13.97 5.12 11.53
N LEU A 293 -14.74 6.20 11.37
CA LEU A 293 -16.14 6.29 11.78
C LEU A 293 -17.10 5.59 10.82
N SER A 294 -16.63 5.25 9.61
CA SER A 294 -17.41 4.70 8.50
C SER A 294 -18.55 5.61 8.07
N GLU A 295 -18.29 6.93 8.03
CA GLU A 295 -19.19 7.97 7.56
C GLU A 295 -18.82 8.37 6.12
N GLN A 296 -19.81 8.43 5.21
CA GLN A 296 -19.60 8.95 3.85
C GLN A 296 -19.77 10.47 3.76
N ASP A 297 -19.93 11.15 4.89
CA ASP A 297 -20.20 12.59 4.95
C ASP A 297 -19.00 13.41 4.44
N GLN A 298 -19.20 14.12 3.33
CA GLN A 298 -18.20 15.01 2.75
C GLN A 298 -18.13 16.37 3.44
N ASN A 299 -18.91 16.62 4.49
CA ASN A 299 -18.94 17.90 5.21
C ASN A 299 -18.29 17.84 6.60
N ILE A 300 -17.59 16.76 6.96
CA ILE A 300 -16.79 16.70 8.20
C ILE A 300 -15.73 17.81 8.18
N THR A 301 -15.86 18.80 9.06
CA THR A 301 -14.86 19.86 9.27
C THR A 301 -13.91 19.52 10.42
N SER A 302 -12.75 20.18 10.44
CA SER A 302 -11.79 20.16 11.55
C SER A 302 -12.47 20.51 12.89
N ARG A 303 -13.27 21.58 12.92
CA ARG A 303 -14.05 22.04 14.08
C ARG A 303 -15.04 20.99 14.60
N ASP A 304 -15.72 20.25 13.72
CA ASP A 304 -16.63 19.18 14.14
C ASP A 304 -15.89 18.11 14.95
N LEU A 305 -14.65 17.78 14.58
CA LEU A 305 -13.89 16.72 15.22
C LEU A 305 -13.25 17.15 16.55
N GLU A 306 -13.10 18.46 16.77
CA GLU A 306 -12.67 19.03 18.05
C GLU A 306 -13.81 19.08 19.08
N THR A 307 -15.04 19.42 18.69
CA THR A 307 -16.13 19.72 19.63
C THR A 307 -17.36 18.80 19.59
N SER A 308 -17.47 17.83 18.66
CA SER A 308 -18.71 17.04 18.48
C SER A 308 -18.70 15.61 19.04
N TYR A 309 -19.88 14.99 18.99
CA TYR A 309 -20.13 13.56 19.22
C TYR A 309 -19.22 12.62 18.40
N ARG A 310 -18.67 13.06 17.25
CA ARG A 310 -17.70 12.27 16.47
C ARG A 310 -16.47 11.93 17.30
N ARG A 311 -15.96 12.86 18.12
CA ARG A 311 -14.85 12.62 19.04
C ARG A 311 -15.19 11.59 20.12
N ALA A 312 -16.39 11.67 20.68
CA ALA A 312 -16.89 10.69 21.66
C ALA A 312 -17.10 9.29 21.05
N ARG A 313 -17.35 9.18 19.74
CA ARG A 313 -17.36 7.90 19.01
C ARG A 313 -15.96 7.37 18.76
N LEU A 314 -15.00 8.19 18.35
CA LEU A 314 -13.59 7.81 18.15
C LEU A 314 -12.97 7.24 19.44
N PHE A 315 -13.25 7.86 20.59
CA PHE A 315 -12.82 7.36 21.89
C PHE A 315 -13.35 5.95 22.25
N ARG A 316 -14.43 5.49 21.61
CA ARG A 316 -14.99 4.13 21.78
C ARG A 316 -14.46 3.13 20.76
N LEU A 317 -13.67 3.56 19.78
CA LEU A 317 -13.11 2.71 18.75
C LEU A 317 -11.71 2.26 19.12
N LYS A 318 -11.50 0.95 19.12
CA LYS A 318 -10.18 0.32 19.12
C LYS A 318 -9.62 0.46 17.71
N VAL A 319 -8.50 1.17 17.54
CA VAL A 319 -7.96 1.48 16.21
C VAL A 319 -6.59 0.84 15.98
N PHE A 320 -6.33 0.46 14.74
CA PHE A 320 -4.99 0.15 14.24
C PHE A 320 -4.71 1.06 13.04
N ILE A 321 -3.87 2.08 13.25
CA ILE A 321 -3.60 3.14 12.28
C ILE A 321 -2.14 3.07 11.83
N VAL A 322 -1.88 3.28 10.54
CA VAL A 322 -0.53 3.51 10.00
C VAL A 322 -0.46 4.89 9.39
N LEU A 323 0.47 5.71 9.88
CA LEU A 323 0.77 7.05 9.42
C LEU A 323 2.13 7.04 8.72
N ASP A 324 2.15 7.12 7.39
CA ASP A 324 3.34 6.91 6.57
C ASP A 324 3.94 8.24 6.07
N ASP A 325 5.26 8.40 6.23
CA ASP A 325 6.05 9.59 5.89
C ASP A 325 5.61 10.85 6.66
N VAL A 326 5.63 10.78 7.99
CA VAL A 326 5.49 11.94 8.90
C VAL A 326 6.86 12.58 9.10
N GLU A 327 6.98 13.90 8.94
CA GLU A 327 8.26 14.62 8.99
C GLU A 327 8.39 15.56 10.20
N VAL A 328 7.28 16.15 10.66
CA VAL A 328 7.23 17.09 11.78
C VAL A 328 6.13 16.72 12.77
N LEU A 329 6.33 17.06 14.05
CA LEU A 329 5.39 16.73 15.13
C LEU A 329 3.99 17.32 14.89
N SER A 330 3.91 18.54 14.36
CA SER A 330 2.64 19.19 14.08
C SER A 330 1.78 18.42 13.06
N GLN A 331 2.37 17.65 12.15
CA GLN A 331 1.62 16.74 11.28
C GLN A 331 0.94 15.64 12.11
N LEU A 332 1.65 15.05 13.07
CA LEU A 332 1.13 13.99 13.94
C LEU A 332 0.05 14.51 14.89
N GLU A 333 0.32 15.61 15.60
CA GLU A 333 -0.64 16.26 16.51
C GLU A 333 -1.93 16.67 15.80
N SER A 334 -1.80 17.31 14.63
CA SER A 334 -2.97 17.78 13.87
C SER A 334 -3.77 16.61 13.31
N LEU A 335 -3.12 15.57 12.78
CA LEU A 335 -3.83 14.39 12.26
C LEU A 335 -4.50 13.57 13.36
N LEU A 336 -3.99 13.61 14.59
CA LEU A 336 -4.59 12.94 15.74
C LEU A 336 -5.55 13.84 16.53
N LEU A 337 -5.69 15.12 16.16
CA LEU A 337 -6.58 16.12 16.80
C LEU A 337 -6.40 16.26 18.31
N GLY A 338 -5.14 16.25 18.75
CA GLY A 338 -4.80 16.50 20.13
C GLY A 338 -3.32 16.29 20.41
N ASP A 339 -2.97 16.61 21.65
CA ASP A 339 -1.65 16.33 22.23
C ASP A 339 -1.35 14.83 22.16
N VAL A 340 -0.26 14.48 21.47
CA VAL A 340 0.21 13.08 21.29
C VAL A 340 0.63 12.47 22.64
N LEU A 341 0.94 13.29 23.65
CA LEU A 341 1.18 12.85 25.01
C LEU A 341 -0.10 12.36 25.72
N ASN A 342 -1.29 12.57 25.14
CA ASN A 342 -2.57 12.18 25.74
C ASN A 342 -3.54 11.47 24.78
N LEU A 343 -3.06 10.41 24.12
CA LEU A 343 -3.85 9.53 23.26
C LEU A 343 -5.09 8.93 23.93
N THR A 344 -5.10 8.84 25.27
CA THR A 344 -6.28 8.37 26.04
C THR A 344 -7.49 9.30 25.93
N LYS A 345 -7.33 10.52 25.42
CA LYS A 345 -8.44 11.43 25.08
C LYS A 345 -8.92 11.31 23.62
N LEU A 346 -8.34 10.38 22.85
CA LEU A 346 -8.53 10.26 21.40
C LEU A 346 -9.05 8.88 20.98
N PHE A 347 -8.49 7.81 21.54
CA PHE A 347 -8.79 6.44 21.14
C PHE A 347 -9.12 5.55 22.33
N ALA A 348 -9.80 4.43 22.07
CA ALA A 348 -10.04 3.42 23.09
C ALA A 348 -8.74 2.72 23.52
N LEU A 349 -8.77 2.13 24.71
CA LEU A 349 -7.74 1.21 25.20
C LEU A 349 -7.48 0.06 24.20
N GLY A 350 -6.23 -0.39 24.18
CA GLY A 350 -5.69 -1.38 23.26
C GLY A 350 -5.51 -0.90 21.80
N SER A 351 -5.67 0.40 21.54
CA SER A 351 -5.37 0.99 20.23
C SER A 351 -3.88 0.98 19.90
N ARG A 352 -3.55 0.95 18.60
CA ARG A 352 -2.20 0.74 18.08
C ARG A 352 -1.96 1.68 16.89
N ILE A 353 -0.82 2.36 16.90
CA ILE A 353 -0.45 3.33 15.88
C ILE A 353 0.97 3.03 15.42
N ILE A 354 1.19 2.91 14.11
CA ILE A 354 2.52 2.88 13.51
C ILE A 354 2.76 4.23 12.84
N VAL A 355 3.91 4.85 13.12
CA VAL A 355 4.37 6.06 12.41
C VAL A 355 5.63 5.70 11.64
N THR A 356 5.70 6.02 10.34
CA THR A 356 6.97 5.97 9.60
C THR A 356 7.53 7.38 9.44
N THR A 357 8.82 7.56 9.72
CA THR A 357 9.47 8.87 9.66
C THR A 357 10.95 8.76 9.29
N ARG A 358 11.51 9.86 8.80
CA ARG A 358 12.96 10.06 8.63
C ARG A 358 13.56 10.82 9.81
N ASN A 359 12.74 11.46 10.63
CA ASN A 359 13.11 12.31 11.76
C ASN A 359 12.81 11.62 13.09
N ARG A 360 13.85 11.12 13.77
CA ARG A 360 13.77 10.45 15.07
C ARG A 360 13.06 11.31 16.12
N LYS A 361 13.26 12.63 16.10
CA LYS A 361 12.75 13.54 17.14
C LYS A 361 11.23 13.54 17.24
N VAL A 362 10.53 13.38 16.11
CA VAL A 362 9.06 13.25 16.08
C VAL A 362 8.59 12.07 16.94
N LEU A 363 9.32 10.96 16.92
CA LEU A 363 8.98 9.76 17.69
C LEU A 363 9.30 9.90 19.17
N GLU A 364 10.42 10.57 19.50
CA GLU A 364 10.81 10.81 20.89
C GLU A 364 9.81 11.70 21.62
N VAL A 365 9.37 12.80 20.98
CA VAL A 365 8.35 13.69 21.56
C VAL A 365 6.98 13.00 21.62
N ALA A 366 6.65 12.15 20.64
CA ALA A 366 5.46 11.30 20.66
C ALA A 366 5.52 10.13 21.67
N MET A 367 6.59 10.02 22.48
CA MET A 367 6.84 8.91 23.42
C MET A 367 6.73 7.51 22.77
N ALA A 368 7.02 7.40 21.48
CA ALA A 368 6.85 6.18 20.71
C ALA A 368 7.95 5.15 21.00
N ARG A 369 7.62 3.86 20.90
CA ARG A 369 8.63 2.79 20.85
C ARG A 369 9.34 2.85 19.50
N ILE A 370 10.59 3.30 19.49
CA ILE A 370 11.36 3.49 18.25
C ILE A 370 11.97 2.16 17.79
N TYR A 371 11.66 1.77 16.56
CA TYR A 371 12.30 0.69 15.81
C TYR A 371 13.16 1.30 14.70
N HIS A 372 14.47 1.08 14.75
CA HIS A 372 15.38 1.47 13.69
C HIS A 372 15.32 0.42 12.56
N VAL A 373 14.92 0.84 11.36
CA VAL A 373 14.84 -0.05 10.19
C VAL A 373 16.23 -0.16 9.58
N GLU A 374 16.90 -1.27 9.90
CA GLU A 374 18.25 -1.58 9.43
C GLU A 374 18.31 -1.90 7.93
N GLN A 375 19.54 -1.84 7.40
CA GLN A 375 19.87 -2.26 6.03
C GLN A 375 19.54 -3.75 5.82
N LEU A 376 19.37 -4.15 4.56
CA LEU A 376 19.34 -5.57 4.21
C LEU A 376 20.74 -6.18 4.35
N SER A 377 20.80 -7.41 4.85
CA SER A 377 22.06 -8.17 4.89
C SER A 377 22.63 -8.37 3.47
N PRO A 378 23.93 -8.68 3.30
CA PRO A 378 24.50 -8.95 1.97
C PRO A 378 23.75 -10.04 1.20
N GLN A 379 23.24 -11.06 1.91
CA GLN A 379 22.46 -12.17 1.37
C GLN A 379 21.05 -11.72 0.95
N GLU A 380 20.34 -10.99 1.82
CA GLU A 380 19.03 -10.40 1.51
C GLU A 380 19.12 -9.44 0.33
N SER A 381 20.18 -8.63 0.29
CA SER A 381 20.44 -7.64 -0.75
C SER A 381 20.67 -8.30 -2.11
N LEU A 382 21.50 -9.35 -2.16
CA LEU A 382 21.77 -10.10 -3.38
C LEU A 382 20.50 -10.82 -3.88
N ARG A 383 19.67 -11.35 -2.97
CA ARG A 383 18.38 -11.96 -3.30
C ARG A 383 17.41 -10.94 -3.89
N LEU A 384 17.20 -9.81 -3.21
CA LEU A 384 16.31 -8.75 -3.67
C LEU A 384 16.74 -8.20 -5.04
N PHE A 385 18.03 -7.91 -5.22
CA PHE A 385 18.58 -7.47 -6.50
C PHE A 385 18.31 -8.50 -7.62
N SER A 386 18.60 -9.78 -7.36
CA SER A 386 18.40 -10.87 -8.33
C SER A 386 16.95 -11.04 -8.76
N MET A 387 16.00 -10.87 -7.85
CA MET A 387 14.57 -10.93 -8.16
C MET A 387 14.11 -9.80 -9.10
N TYR A 388 14.84 -8.68 -9.17
CA TYR A 388 14.59 -7.59 -10.13
C TYR A 388 15.41 -7.73 -11.42
N SER A 389 16.69 -8.10 -11.35
CA SER A 389 17.59 -8.19 -12.51
C SER A 389 17.49 -9.49 -13.31
N PHE A 390 17.05 -10.59 -12.68
CA PHE A 390 17.00 -11.93 -13.29
C PHE A 390 15.65 -12.64 -13.12
N ARG A 391 14.75 -12.18 -12.23
CA ARG A 391 13.48 -12.86 -11.86
C ARG A 391 13.67 -14.22 -11.16
N GLN A 392 14.81 -14.38 -10.48
CA GLN A 392 15.18 -15.56 -9.70
C GLN A 392 15.90 -15.11 -8.43
N GLU A 393 15.96 -15.96 -7.41
CA GLU A 393 16.47 -15.58 -6.08
C GLU A 393 17.98 -15.38 -6.01
N THR A 394 18.73 -15.92 -6.98
CA THR A 394 20.20 -15.85 -7.02
C THR A 394 20.67 -15.39 -8.39
N PRO A 395 21.81 -14.72 -8.52
CA PRO A 395 22.35 -14.38 -9.83
C PRO A 395 22.83 -15.64 -10.57
N PRO A 396 22.73 -15.69 -11.92
CA PRO A 396 23.47 -16.69 -12.71
C PRO A 396 24.97 -16.62 -12.39
N THR A 397 25.67 -17.76 -12.43
CA THR A 397 27.10 -17.84 -12.06
C THR A 397 27.96 -16.85 -12.85
N SER A 398 27.70 -16.70 -14.16
CA SER A 398 28.39 -15.75 -15.04
C SER A 398 28.14 -14.28 -14.70
N ARG A 399 27.06 -13.94 -13.98
CA ARG A 399 26.73 -12.57 -13.56
C ARG A 399 26.93 -12.32 -12.07
N ARG A 400 27.50 -13.28 -11.33
CA ARG A 400 27.65 -13.22 -9.87
C ARG A 400 28.56 -12.06 -9.45
N TYR A 401 29.69 -11.86 -10.14
CA TYR A 401 30.63 -10.78 -9.84
C TYR A 401 29.98 -9.39 -10.00
N GLN A 402 29.41 -9.09 -11.17
CA GLN A 402 28.77 -7.79 -11.41
C GLN A 402 27.55 -7.56 -10.49
N SER A 403 26.84 -8.62 -10.10
CA SER A 403 25.75 -8.54 -9.12
C SER A 403 26.25 -8.18 -7.72
N VAL A 404 27.38 -8.75 -7.28
CA VAL A 404 28.03 -8.37 -6.01
C VAL A 404 28.51 -6.91 -6.06
N THR A 405 29.08 -6.45 -7.18
CA THR A 405 29.46 -5.04 -7.36
C THR A 405 28.26 -4.10 -7.27
N ALA A 406 27.14 -4.43 -7.94
CA ALA A 406 25.91 -3.63 -7.88
C ALA A 406 25.28 -3.61 -6.48
N VAL A 407 25.30 -4.75 -5.77
CA VAL A 407 24.82 -4.86 -4.38
C VAL A 407 25.73 -4.06 -3.43
N GLY A 408 27.05 -4.12 -3.62
CA GLY A 408 28.04 -3.39 -2.85
C GLY A 408 27.91 -1.86 -2.98
N TYR A 409 27.51 -1.36 -4.15
CA TYR A 409 27.11 0.05 -4.33
C TYR A 409 25.87 0.41 -3.50
N CYS A 410 24.86 -0.47 -3.47
CA CYS A 410 23.60 -0.19 -2.79
C CYS A 410 23.68 -0.25 -1.25
N GLN A 411 24.69 -0.95 -0.69
CA GLN A 411 24.87 -1.19 0.75
C GLN A 411 23.55 -1.51 1.49
N GLY A 412 22.82 -2.51 1.00
CA GLY A 412 21.59 -2.96 1.66
C GLY A 412 20.38 -2.02 1.58
N ASN A 413 20.44 -0.90 0.84
CA ASN A 413 19.27 -0.04 0.60
C ASN A 413 18.29 -0.68 -0.41
N PRO A 414 17.05 -1.07 -0.02
CA PRO A 414 16.11 -1.76 -0.90
C PRO A 414 15.69 -0.97 -2.15
N LEU A 415 15.57 0.36 -2.04
CA LEU A 415 15.23 1.21 -3.18
C LEU A 415 16.35 1.17 -4.23
N ALA A 416 17.60 1.37 -3.81
CA ALA A 416 18.75 1.34 -4.70
C ALA A 416 18.88 -0.03 -5.40
N LEU A 417 18.78 -1.12 -4.63
CA LEU A 417 18.80 -2.50 -5.15
C LEU A 417 17.73 -2.73 -6.22
N ARG A 418 16.50 -2.23 -6.00
CA ARG A 418 15.40 -2.31 -6.95
C ARG A 418 15.68 -1.50 -8.22
N VAL A 419 16.11 -0.25 -8.10
CA VAL A 419 16.35 0.64 -9.25
C VAL A 419 17.48 0.10 -10.13
N LEU A 420 18.59 -0.35 -9.54
CA LEU A 420 19.67 -0.98 -10.31
C LEU A 420 19.23 -2.30 -10.93
N GLY A 421 18.55 -3.17 -10.18
CA GLY A 421 18.06 -4.45 -10.68
C GLY A 421 17.12 -4.29 -11.88
N CYS A 422 16.17 -3.35 -11.81
CA CYS A 422 15.29 -3.00 -12.92
C CYS A 422 16.03 -2.39 -14.12
N THR A 423 17.00 -1.50 -13.88
CA THR A 423 17.83 -0.89 -14.96
C THR A 423 18.60 -1.96 -15.75
N LEU A 424 19.09 -2.97 -15.05
CA LEU A 424 20.00 -4.00 -15.57
C LEU A 424 19.28 -5.25 -16.11
N PHE A 425 17.96 -5.35 -15.89
CA PHE A 425 17.12 -6.44 -16.40
C PHE A 425 17.22 -6.58 -17.93
N ARG A 426 17.48 -7.81 -18.40
CA ARG A 426 17.65 -8.16 -19.83
C ARG A 426 18.77 -7.39 -20.57
N LYS A 427 19.75 -6.81 -19.86
CA LYS A 427 20.90 -6.11 -20.48
C LYS A 427 22.11 -7.02 -20.72
N SER A 428 22.87 -6.71 -21.77
CA SER A 428 24.12 -7.41 -22.11
C SER A 428 25.18 -7.25 -21.01
N GLU A 429 26.21 -8.09 -21.03
CA GLU A 429 27.29 -8.02 -20.05
C GLU A 429 28.15 -6.76 -20.24
N SER A 430 28.41 -6.37 -21.48
CA SER A 430 29.04 -5.10 -21.83
C SER A 430 28.28 -3.89 -21.29
N TYR A 431 26.95 -3.91 -21.34
CA TYR A 431 26.11 -2.86 -20.75
C TYR A 431 26.23 -2.82 -19.23
N TRP A 432 26.20 -3.98 -18.56
CA TRP A 432 26.38 -4.04 -17.10
C TRP A 432 27.73 -3.47 -16.67
N GLN A 433 28.81 -3.87 -17.35
CA GLN A 433 30.16 -3.40 -17.04
C GLN A 433 30.26 -1.87 -17.20
N SER A 434 29.94 -1.36 -18.40
CA SER A 434 29.96 0.08 -18.69
C SER A 434 29.06 0.91 -17.77
N PHE A 435 27.88 0.38 -17.43
CA PHE A 435 26.95 1.04 -16.51
C PHE A 435 27.51 1.10 -15.08
N LEU A 436 28.05 0.01 -14.55
CA LEU A 436 28.60 -0.04 -13.18
C LEU A 436 29.89 0.80 -13.06
N ASP A 437 30.74 0.79 -14.10
CA ASP A 437 31.96 1.62 -14.15
C ASP A 437 31.63 3.12 -14.15
N GLY A 438 30.52 3.52 -14.80
CA GLY A 438 30.02 4.89 -14.83
C GLY A 438 29.13 5.29 -13.64
N LEU A 439 28.62 4.33 -12.85
CA LEU A 439 27.51 4.55 -11.94
C LEU A 439 27.78 5.63 -10.89
N ARG A 440 28.94 5.59 -10.23
CA ARG A 440 29.34 6.57 -9.20
C ARG A 440 29.52 8.00 -9.71
N LYS A 441 29.70 8.18 -11.03
CA LYS A 441 29.83 9.50 -11.67
C LYS A 441 28.49 10.02 -12.21
N ASN A 442 27.55 9.13 -12.47
CA ASN A 442 26.23 9.43 -13.02
C ASN A 442 25.16 8.58 -12.31
N PRO A 443 24.89 8.83 -11.01
CA PRO A 443 23.88 8.08 -10.29
C PRO A 443 22.51 8.16 -10.94
N LYS A 444 21.69 7.13 -10.73
CA LYS A 444 20.30 7.17 -11.17
C LYS A 444 19.55 8.26 -10.42
N ARG A 445 18.87 9.14 -11.16
CA ARG A 445 18.02 10.19 -10.60
C ARG A 445 16.97 9.65 -9.61
N GLU A 446 16.36 8.49 -9.87
CA GLU A 446 15.42 7.81 -8.95
C GLU A 446 16.06 7.46 -7.58
N ILE A 447 17.35 7.10 -7.61
CA ILE A 447 18.36 7.15 -6.54
C ILE A 447 18.32 8.41 -5.66
N HIS A 448 18.85 9.44 -6.32
CA HIS A 448 19.18 10.75 -5.82
C HIS A 448 17.96 11.48 -5.27
N ASP A 449 16.87 11.57 -6.05
CA ASP A 449 15.66 12.33 -5.73
C ASP A 449 14.91 11.78 -4.49
N VAL A 450 15.18 10.53 -4.05
CA VAL A 450 14.64 10.01 -2.79
C VAL A 450 15.57 10.28 -1.60
N LEU A 451 16.89 10.16 -1.79
CA LEU A 451 17.87 10.45 -0.74
C LEU A 451 17.90 11.95 -0.41
N ARG A 452 17.83 12.80 -1.44
CA ARG A 452 17.93 14.27 -1.34
C ARG A 452 16.85 14.90 -0.48
N ARG A 453 15.67 14.28 -0.34
CA ARG A 453 14.53 14.85 0.40
C ARG A 453 14.90 15.29 1.81
N SER A 454 15.59 14.43 2.58
CA SER A 454 16.00 14.76 3.95
C SER A 454 17.04 15.88 3.99
N TYR A 455 17.87 16.01 2.95
CA TYR A 455 18.81 17.11 2.79
C TYR A 455 18.10 18.41 2.43
N ASP A 456 17.13 18.40 1.50
CA ASP A 456 16.40 19.60 1.09
C ASP A 456 15.58 20.20 2.26
N GLU A 457 15.19 19.37 3.24
CA GLU A 457 14.50 19.73 4.49
C GLU A 457 15.44 20.20 5.64
N LEU A 458 16.74 20.35 5.37
CA LEU A 458 17.71 20.96 6.28
C LEU A 458 17.75 22.49 6.20
N GLY A 459 18.07 23.14 7.32
CA GLY A 459 18.42 24.56 7.38
C GLY A 459 19.74 24.87 6.64
N GLY A 460 19.98 26.15 6.29
CA GLY A 460 21.15 26.53 5.48
C GLY A 460 22.51 26.18 6.08
N ASP A 461 22.65 26.22 7.41
CA ASP A 461 23.86 25.77 8.09
C ASP A 461 23.98 24.25 8.18
N GLU A 462 22.86 23.55 8.46
CA GLU A 462 22.79 22.09 8.50
C GLU A 462 23.17 21.50 7.13
N LYS A 463 22.68 22.07 6.02
CA LYS A 463 23.08 21.70 4.66
C LYS A 463 24.58 21.81 4.46
N ARG A 464 25.16 22.98 4.78
CA ARG A 464 26.60 23.23 4.65
C ARG A 464 27.44 22.30 5.53
N MET A 465 26.98 22.01 6.74
CA MET A 465 27.63 21.08 7.66
C MET A 465 27.54 19.63 7.17
N PHE A 466 26.39 19.18 6.67
CA PHE A 466 26.24 17.85 6.10
C PHE A 466 27.18 17.65 4.90
N LEU A 467 27.28 18.63 4.00
CA LEU A 467 28.23 18.57 2.87
C LEU A 467 29.68 18.46 3.37
N ASP A 468 30.09 19.25 4.38
CA ASP A 468 31.42 19.10 4.99
C ASP A 468 31.61 17.71 5.63
N ILE A 469 30.63 17.20 6.37
CA ILE A 469 30.72 15.87 7.00
C ILE A 469 30.84 14.77 5.93
N ALA A 470 30.06 14.85 4.84
CA ALA A 470 30.16 13.93 3.72
C ALA A 470 31.50 14.01 2.97
N CYS A 471 32.02 15.22 2.72
CA CYS A 471 33.29 15.41 2.02
C CYS A 471 34.52 14.93 2.81
N PHE A 472 34.56 15.19 4.12
CA PHE A 472 35.77 15.02 4.93
C PHE A 472 35.71 13.82 5.90
N PHE A 473 34.52 13.43 6.36
CA PHE A 473 34.32 12.52 7.52
C PHE A 473 33.51 11.26 7.18
N ARG A 474 33.89 10.60 6.09
CA ARG A 474 33.09 9.51 5.48
C ARG A 474 32.79 8.31 6.41
N ARG A 475 33.76 7.74 7.14
CA ARG A 475 33.57 6.50 7.92
C ARG A 475 34.25 6.51 9.29
N ASN A 476 33.58 5.90 10.27
CA ASN A 476 34.09 5.53 11.59
C ASN A 476 34.82 6.65 12.36
N TYR A 477 34.28 7.88 12.33
CA TYR A 477 34.82 9.02 13.06
C TYR A 477 34.17 9.17 14.43
N SER A 478 34.94 9.40 15.50
CA SER A 478 34.36 9.64 16.83
C SER A 478 33.45 10.87 16.81
N LYS A 479 32.20 10.69 17.24
CA LYS A 479 31.17 11.73 17.35
C LYS A 479 31.68 12.96 18.12
N SER A 480 32.35 12.72 19.25
CA SER A 480 32.92 13.78 20.09
C SER A 480 34.00 14.61 19.38
N HIS A 481 34.79 13.99 18.50
CA HIS A 481 35.84 14.65 17.74
C HIS A 481 35.24 15.45 16.56
N LEU A 482 34.27 14.85 15.86
CA LEU A 482 33.55 15.52 14.77
C LEU A 482 32.89 16.82 15.24
N ILE A 483 32.16 16.77 16.36
CA ILE A 483 31.49 17.94 16.95
C ILE A 483 32.50 19.04 17.29
N LYS A 484 33.63 18.70 17.92
CA LYS A 484 34.71 19.66 18.23
C LYS A 484 35.25 20.33 16.96
N MET A 485 35.45 19.58 15.88
CA MET A 485 35.99 20.14 14.64
C MET A 485 34.98 21.03 13.89
N MET A 486 33.70 20.67 13.94
CA MET A 486 32.60 21.46 13.37
C MET A 486 32.33 22.75 14.16
N ALA A 487 32.54 22.73 15.49
CA ALA A 487 32.39 23.91 16.35
C ALA A 487 33.33 25.07 15.97
N CYS A 488 34.48 24.79 15.35
CA CYS A 488 35.39 25.80 14.81
C CYS A 488 34.83 26.55 13.58
N SER A 489 33.67 26.17 13.06
CA SER A 489 33.20 26.55 11.72
C SER A 489 31.70 26.77 11.61
N TYR A 490 30.94 26.29 12.59
CA TYR A 490 29.50 26.35 12.72
C TYR A 490 29.12 26.59 14.19
N TYR A 491 28.26 27.58 14.44
CA TYR A 491 27.64 27.73 15.76
C TYR A 491 26.75 26.52 16.07
N SER A 492 26.51 26.27 17.36
CA SER A 492 25.73 25.12 17.89
C SER A 492 26.04 23.79 17.17
N ALA A 493 27.32 23.50 16.93
CA ALA A 493 27.71 22.32 16.16
C ALA A 493 27.27 21.00 16.81
N TYR A 494 27.15 20.97 18.14
CA TYR A 494 26.58 19.83 18.86
C TYR A 494 25.15 19.54 18.37
N SER A 495 24.23 20.51 18.48
CA SER A 495 22.82 20.27 18.12
C SER A 495 22.68 19.92 16.65
N ARG A 496 23.34 20.66 15.74
CA ARG A 496 23.30 20.38 14.29
C ARG A 496 23.78 18.97 13.94
N VAL A 497 24.77 18.40 14.66
CA VAL A 497 25.19 17.00 14.45
C VAL A 497 24.14 16.01 14.96
N GLU A 498 23.49 16.28 16.11
CA GLU A 498 22.34 15.48 16.56
C GLU A 498 21.17 15.56 15.57
N ASP A 499 20.83 16.76 15.08
CA ASP A 499 19.74 16.99 14.11
C ASP A 499 19.97 16.21 12.80
N LEU A 500 21.22 16.08 12.35
CA LEU A 500 21.62 15.27 11.19
C LEU A 500 21.57 13.76 11.44
N ILE A 501 21.84 13.31 12.68
CA ILE A 501 21.62 11.92 13.10
C ILE A 501 20.12 11.64 13.14
N ASP A 502 19.32 12.50 13.80
CA ASP A 502 17.87 12.36 13.94
C ASP A 502 17.16 12.30 12.58
N LYS A 503 17.57 13.10 11.60
CA LYS A 503 17.07 13.08 10.21
C LYS A 503 17.60 11.91 9.36
N ALA A 504 18.32 10.96 9.97
CA ALA A 504 18.92 9.78 9.35
C ALA A 504 19.83 10.07 8.15
N LEU A 505 20.55 11.20 8.19
CA LEU A 505 21.60 11.57 7.25
C LEU A 505 23.00 11.15 7.72
N LEU A 506 23.16 10.95 9.03
CA LEU A 506 24.36 10.36 9.64
C LEU A 506 23.98 9.07 10.35
N ILE A 507 24.75 8.01 10.14
CA ILE A 507 24.66 6.77 10.92
C ILE A 507 25.49 6.98 12.18
N CYS A 508 24.93 6.68 13.36
CA CYS A 508 25.67 6.73 14.62
C CYS A 508 25.60 5.39 15.36
N GLU A 509 26.62 4.55 15.15
CA GLU A 509 26.72 3.25 15.81
C GLU A 509 27.09 3.42 17.28
N HIS A 510 26.34 2.73 18.16
CA HIS A 510 26.54 2.70 19.62
C HIS A 510 26.77 4.08 20.28
N GLN A 511 26.20 5.15 19.69
CA GLN A 511 26.37 6.55 20.09
C GLN A 511 27.81 7.10 20.05
N SER A 512 28.80 6.34 19.58
CA SER A 512 30.22 6.68 19.68
C SER A 512 30.85 7.15 18.37
N ASN A 513 30.51 6.49 17.26
CA ASN A 513 31.13 6.73 15.95
C ASN A 513 30.07 7.15 14.91
N ILE A 514 30.48 7.99 13.96
CA ILE A 514 29.66 8.52 12.88
C ILE A 514 30.19 8.00 11.53
N GLU A 515 29.25 7.61 10.66
CA GLU A 515 29.47 7.27 9.27
C GLU A 515 28.43 7.95 8.37
N VAL A 516 28.85 8.29 7.14
CA VAL A 516 27.97 8.71 6.05
C VAL A 516 27.86 7.53 5.07
N HIS A 517 26.66 6.97 4.94
CA HIS A 517 26.36 5.89 3.99
C HIS A 517 26.82 6.25 2.57
N ASP A 518 27.40 5.32 1.80
CA ASP A 518 28.04 5.65 0.51
C ASP A 518 27.10 6.38 -0.47
N LEU A 519 25.83 5.96 -0.55
CA LEU A 519 24.79 6.64 -1.34
C LEU A 519 24.52 8.10 -0.90
N LEU A 520 24.58 8.41 0.40
CA LEU A 520 24.42 9.78 0.92
C LEU A 520 25.68 10.62 0.68
N HIS A 521 26.86 10.02 0.80
CA HIS A 521 28.13 10.64 0.41
C HIS A 521 28.14 10.97 -1.09
N GLU A 522 27.71 10.04 -1.95
CA GLU A 522 27.59 10.26 -3.39
C GLU A 522 26.58 11.37 -3.70
N MET A 523 25.39 11.34 -3.08
CA MET A 523 24.41 12.43 -3.18
C MET A 523 25.01 13.81 -2.83
N ALA A 524 25.80 13.91 -1.77
CA ALA A 524 26.48 15.16 -1.39
C ALA A 524 27.41 15.68 -2.50
N TRP A 525 28.20 14.82 -3.14
CA TRP A 525 29.05 15.21 -4.26
C TRP A 525 28.29 15.61 -5.52
N ASN A 526 27.14 14.98 -5.80
CA ASN A 526 26.27 15.41 -6.90
C ASN A 526 25.73 16.82 -6.64
N ILE A 527 25.23 17.10 -5.43
CA ILE A 527 24.78 18.44 -5.01
C ILE A 527 25.89 19.48 -5.19
N ILE A 528 27.13 19.19 -4.75
CA ILE A 528 28.29 20.08 -4.93
C ILE A 528 28.63 20.27 -6.41
N SER A 529 28.42 19.26 -7.25
CA SER A 529 28.65 19.35 -8.69
C SER A 529 27.58 20.18 -9.42
N GLU A 530 26.36 20.24 -8.88
CA GLU A 530 25.24 21.08 -9.34
C GLU A 530 25.43 22.57 -8.98
N GLU A 531 26.20 22.91 -7.93
CA GLU A 531 26.33 24.30 -7.43
C GLU A 531 26.80 25.29 -8.51
N SER A 532 27.87 24.94 -9.24
CA SER A 532 28.49 25.82 -10.22
C SER A 532 29.55 25.12 -11.09
N ASP A 533 30.11 25.86 -12.05
CA ASP A 533 31.39 25.56 -12.68
C ASP A 533 32.51 25.36 -11.65
N LEU A 534 33.50 24.54 -12.01
CA LEU A 534 34.67 24.16 -11.17
C LEU A 534 35.35 25.34 -10.45
N GLY A 535 35.40 26.53 -11.06
CA GLY A 535 36.02 27.72 -10.49
C GLY A 535 35.33 28.28 -9.24
N ASN A 536 34.02 28.05 -9.10
CA ASN A 536 33.16 28.69 -8.10
C ASN A 536 32.54 27.68 -7.09
N ARG A 537 32.85 26.38 -7.21
CA ARG A 537 32.28 25.33 -6.35
C ARG A 537 32.75 25.50 -4.91
N SER A 538 31.86 25.26 -3.95
CA SER A 538 32.20 25.43 -2.53
C SER A 538 33.14 24.33 -1.98
N ARG A 539 33.18 23.16 -2.61
CA ARG A 539 34.13 22.06 -2.34
C ARG A 539 34.65 21.44 -3.64
N LEU A 540 35.85 20.85 -3.59
CA LEU A 540 36.46 20.10 -4.69
C LEU A 540 36.74 18.64 -4.29
N GLU A 541 36.41 17.71 -5.21
CA GLU A 541 36.42 16.26 -4.93
C GLU A 541 37.81 15.62 -5.09
N ASN A 542 38.51 15.93 -6.17
CA ASN A 542 39.70 15.20 -6.60
C ASN A 542 40.88 16.14 -6.88
N ALA A 543 42.10 15.58 -6.78
CA ALA A 543 43.35 16.32 -6.96
C ALA A 543 43.50 16.90 -8.37
N GLU A 544 42.86 16.32 -9.38
CA GLU A 544 42.91 16.79 -10.76
C GLU A 544 42.08 18.07 -10.95
N ASP A 545 40.92 18.19 -10.30
CA ASP A 545 40.10 19.40 -10.30
C ASP A 545 40.75 20.53 -9.48
N VAL A 546 41.37 20.20 -8.34
CA VAL A 546 42.24 21.13 -7.59
C VAL A 546 43.40 21.60 -8.50
N ARG A 547 44.08 20.68 -9.20
CA ARG A 547 45.19 21.00 -10.11
C ARG A 547 44.75 21.90 -11.26
N LYS A 548 43.63 21.61 -11.93
CA LYS A 548 43.04 22.44 -13.00
C LYS A 548 42.71 23.85 -12.50
N LEU A 549 42.10 23.95 -11.32
CA LEU A 549 41.73 25.24 -10.72
C LEU A 549 42.96 26.10 -10.41
N LEU A 550 44.01 25.48 -9.84
CA LEU A 550 45.28 26.14 -9.54
C LEU A 550 46.05 26.54 -10.81
N THR A 551 46.06 25.72 -11.88
CA THR A 551 46.75 26.07 -13.15
C THR A 551 45.98 27.08 -13.99
N ALA A 552 44.65 27.14 -13.90
CA ALA A 552 43.83 28.05 -14.71
C ALA A 552 43.91 29.54 -14.30
N ARG A 553 44.51 29.88 -13.16
CA ARG A 553 44.55 31.25 -12.57
C ARG A 553 43.17 31.93 -12.43
N LYS A 554 42.08 31.15 -12.33
CA LYS A 554 40.68 31.63 -12.24
C LYS A 554 40.18 31.88 -10.80
N VAL A 555 41.07 31.83 -9.80
CA VAL A 555 40.70 32.05 -8.39
C VAL A 555 40.82 33.54 -8.08
N HIS A 556 39.70 34.26 -8.16
CA HIS A 556 39.68 35.72 -8.04
C HIS A 556 39.62 36.24 -6.59
N THR A 557 39.11 35.43 -5.65
CA THR A 557 39.07 35.74 -4.21
C THR A 557 39.01 34.46 -3.39
N THR A 558 39.94 34.26 -2.46
CA THR A 558 40.01 33.05 -1.59
C THR A 558 40.18 33.49 -0.14
N SER A 559 39.21 33.21 0.74
CA SER A 559 39.28 33.71 2.13
C SER A 559 39.73 32.69 3.18
N GLN A 560 39.71 31.39 2.87
CA GLN A 560 40.24 30.33 3.72
C GLN A 560 40.49 29.05 2.92
N PHE A 561 41.53 28.31 3.29
CA PHE A 561 41.75 26.91 2.89
C PHE A 561 41.68 26.02 4.13
N ARG A 562 40.96 24.91 4.06
CA ARG A 562 41.02 23.84 5.06
C ARG A 562 41.43 22.55 4.35
N PHE A 563 42.66 22.11 4.60
CA PHE A 563 43.15 20.81 4.15
C PHE A 563 42.79 19.77 5.20
N HIS A 564 42.00 18.77 4.83
CA HIS A 564 41.97 17.50 5.57
C HIS A 564 42.81 16.50 4.78
N LEU A 565 43.93 16.09 5.35
CA LEU A 565 44.78 15.04 4.80
C LEU A 565 44.38 13.71 5.44
N THR A 566 43.59 12.93 4.73
CA THR A 566 43.18 11.60 5.19
C THR A 566 44.01 10.54 4.46
N ILE A 567 44.83 9.79 5.19
CA ILE A 567 45.55 8.62 4.65
C ILE A 567 44.59 7.43 4.70
N VAL A 568 44.13 6.98 3.54
CA VAL A 568 43.34 5.74 3.40
C VAL A 568 44.04 4.87 2.37
N ASN A 569 44.39 3.62 2.71
CA ASN A 569 45.05 2.67 1.81
C ASN A 569 46.24 3.27 1.02
N HIS A 570 47.19 3.90 1.73
CA HIS A 570 48.37 4.59 1.16
C HIS A 570 48.08 5.66 0.10
N SER A 571 46.83 6.12 0.00
CA SER A 571 46.36 7.11 -0.97
C SER A 571 46.12 8.46 -0.29
N PHE A 572 46.62 9.54 -0.89
CA PHE A 572 46.42 10.90 -0.41
C PHE A 572 45.07 11.44 -0.88
N HIS A 573 44.15 11.66 0.05
CA HIS A 573 42.95 12.46 -0.19
C HIS A 573 43.15 13.86 0.38
N ALA A 574 43.16 14.86 -0.52
CA ALA A 574 43.24 16.28 -0.20
C ALA A 574 41.96 16.96 -0.67
N HIS A 575 41.05 17.22 0.27
CA HIS A 575 39.82 17.94 0.00
C HIS A 575 40.00 19.43 0.30
N LEU A 576 39.48 20.29 -0.58
CA LEU A 576 39.65 21.74 -0.52
C LEU A 576 38.30 22.41 -0.23
N LEU A 577 38.23 23.18 0.85
CA LEU A 577 37.10 24.04 1.19
C LEU A 577 37.44 25.48 0.82
N ILE A 578 36.59 26.13 0.01
CA ILE A 578 36.71 27.56 -0.33
C ILE A 578 35.57 28.30 0.37
N ARG A 579 35.91 29.24 1.27
CA ARG A 579 34.94 30.21 1.80
C ARG A 579 35.06 31.54 1.08
N GLU A 580 33.93 32.16 0.80
CA GLU A 580 33.82 33.58 0.52
C GLU A 580 33.59 34.33 1.85
N ARG A 581 34.28 35.46 2.05
CA ARG A 581 34.04 36.37 3.17
C ARG A 581 33.44 37.65 2.60
N GLU A 582 32.20 37.95 2.97
CA GLU A 582 31.75 39.34 2.90
C GLU A 582 32.53 40.16 3.93
N LEU A 583 33.44 41.00 3.44
CA LEU A 583 34.00 42.11 4.20
C LEU A 583 33.09 43.33 3.99
N GLN A 584 32.17 43.55 4.93
CA GLN A 584 31.59 44.89 5.08
C GLN A 584 32.74 45.86 5.37
N LYS A 585 32.87 46.89 4.53
CA LYS A 585 33.86 47.96 4.69
C LYS A 585 33.53 48.76 5.94
N ALA A 586 34.53 48.92 6.80
CA ALA A 586 34.64 50.02 7.76
C ALA A 586 35.65 51.03 7.20
#